data_AF-A0A951AM04-F1
#
_entry.id   AF-A0A951AM04-F1
#
_cell.length_a   1.000
_cell.length_b   1.000
_cell.length_c   1.000
_cell.angle_alpha   90.00
_cell.angle_beta   90.00
_cell.angle_gamma   90.00
#
_symmetry.space_group_name_H-M   'P 1'
#
loop_
_entity.id
_entity.type
_entity.pdbx_description
1 polymer ?
#
loop_
_entity_poly.entity_id
_entity_poly.type
_entity_poly.pdbx_seq_one_letter_code
_entity_poly.pdbx_strand_id
1 'polypeptide(L)'
;MKVLFGNKPLAGVGVEIGDGKTKIKEENIPRFQTDSSGIAELPISHGSLQLIAIDYKTPPTHPDLSDHDDYSASLVFVIPE
;
A
#
# COMPACT_ATOMS: atom_id res chain seq x y z
N MET A 1 -6.99 4.31 -6.58
CA MET A 1 -5.95 5.09 -5.86
C MET A 1 -4.71 5.21 -6.74
N LYS A 2 -3.99 6.34 -6.72
CA LYS A 2 -2.73 6.51 -7.46
C LYS A 2 -1.53 6.48 -6.51
N VAL A 3 -0.56 5.61 -6.79
CA VAL A 3 0.67 5.46 -6.02
C VAL A 3 1.83 6.04 -6.81
N LEU A 4 2.61 6.89 -6.16
CA LEU A 4 3.78 7.53 -6.73
C LEU A 4 5.01 7.28 -5.84
N PHE A 5 6.17 7.12 -6.45
CA PHE A 5 7.47 7.14 -5.77
C PHE A 5 8.40 8.08 -6.51
N GLY A 6 8.98 9.06 -5.82
CA GLY A 6 9.79 10.11 -6.44
C GLY A 6 9.05 10.86 -7.58
N ASN A 7 7.76 11.18 -7.37
CA ASN A 7 6.86 11.79 -8.36
C ASN A 7 6.59 10.98 -9.63
N LYS A 8 7.02 9.70 -9.70
CA LYS A 8 6.74 8.80 -10.82
C LYS A 8 5.70 7.75 -10.43
N PRO A 9 4.84 7.31 -11.36
CA PRO A 9 3.93 6.19 -11.12
C PRO A 9 4.68 4.93 -10.67
N LEU A 10 4.19 4.30 -9.59
CA LEU A 10 4.77 3.05 -9.08
C LEU A 10 3.88 1.87 -9.50
N ALA A 11 4.34 1.11 -10.49
CA ALA A 11 3.64 -0.06 -11.02
C ALA A 11 4.00 -1.35 -10.27
N GLY A 12 3.06 -2.30 -10.21
CA GLY A 12 3.27 -3.63 -9.63
C GLY A 12 3.50 -3.65 -8.13
N VAL A 13 3.11 -2.60 -7.40
CA VAL A 13 3.13 -2.61 -5.94
C VAL A 13 1.80 -3.12 -5.40
N GLY A 14 1.86 -3.93 -4.34
CA GLY A 14 0.68 -4.40 -3.63
C GLY A 14 0.11 -3.30 -2.74
N VAL A 15 -1.16 -3.00 -2.91
CA VAL A 15 -1.93 -2.14 -2.01
C VAL A 15 -2.80 -3.00 -1.11
N GLU A 16 -2.74 -2.74 0.19
CA GLU A 16 -3.49 -3.46 1.20
C GLU A 16 -4.64 -2.59 1.73
N ILE A 17 -5.77 -3.22 2.05
CA ILE A 17 -6.93 -2.55 2.64
C ILE A 17 -7.30 -3.27 3.93
N GLY A 18 -7.57 -2.50 4.98
CA GLY A 18 -8.08 -2.99 6.24
C GLY A 18 -8.90 -1.95 7.00
N ASP A 19 -9.30 -2.29 8.21
CA ASP A 19 -10.04 -1.42 9.14
C ASP A 19 -9.17 -0.91 10.31
N GLY A 20 -7.87 -1.25 10.31
CA GLY A 20 -6.91 -0.92 11.36
C GLY A 20 -7.16 -1.59 12.71
N LYS A 21 -8.12 -2.52 12.80
CA LYS A 21 -8.56 -3.18 14.04
C LYS A 21 -8.47 -4.69 13.95
N THR A 22 -8.83 -5.23 12.80
CA THR A 22 -8.83 -6.65 12.49
C THR A 22 -7.41 -7.09 12.17
N LYS A 23 -6.86 -7.98 13.00
CA LYS A 23 -5.56 -8.60 12.74
C LYS A 23 -5.73 -9.70 11.69
N ILE A 24 -5.13 -9.50 10.53
CA ILE A 24 -5.03 -10.50 9.46
C ILE A 24 -3.58 -10.95 9.43
N LYS A 25 -3.33 -12.25 9.21
CA LYS A 25 -1.94 -12.72 9.01
C LYS A 25 -1.43 -12.23 7.67
N GLU A 26 -0.16 -11.87 7.62
CA GLU A 26 0.54 -11.31 6.44
C GLU A 26 0.25 -12.04 5.12
N GLU A 27 0.27 -13.38 5.15
CA GLU A 27 0.03 -14.23 3.99
C GLU A 27 -1.41 -14.20 3.48
N ASN A 28 -2.35 -13.73 4.30
CA ASN A 28 -3.78 -13.66 4.01
C ASN A 28 -4.26 -12.24 3.72
N ILE A 29 -3.38 -11.22 3.77
CA ILE A 29 -3.77 -9.85 3.45
C ILE A 29 -4.01 -9.73 1.94
N PRO A 30 -5.22 -9.33 1.50
CA PRO A 30 -5.49 -9.09 0.08
C PRO A 30 -4.63 -7.93 -0.45
N ARG A 31 -3.96 -8.15 -1.58
CA ARG A 31 -3.11 -7.16 -2.23
C ARG A 31 -3.64 -6.81 -3.62
N PHE A 32 -4.00 -5.54 -3.80
CA PHE A 32 -4.45 -4.97 -5.06
C PHE A 32 -3.26 -4.36 -5.78
N GLN A 33 -2.90 -4.91 -6.93
CA GLN A 33 -1.71 -4.49 -7.68
C GLN A 33 -1.96 -3.18 -8.42
N THR A 34 -0.97 -2.28 -8.40
CA THR A 34 -0.99 -1.11 -9.27
C THR A 34 -0.66 -1.46 -10.72
N ASP A 35 -1.35 -0.84 -11.66
CA ASP A 35 -1.08 -0.94 -13.10
C ASP A 35 0.16 -0.13 -13.53
N SER A 36 0.43 -0.08 -14.85
CA SER A 36 1.54 0.69 -15.43
C SER A 36 1.44 2.21 -15.21
N SER A 37 0.25 2.71 -14.87
CA SER A 37 -0.01 4.11 -14.53
C SER A 37 0.03 4.37 -13.01
N GLY A 38 0.41 3.36 -12.22
CA GLY A 38 0.46 3.42 -10.76
C GLY A 38 -0.92 3.42 -10.11
N ILE A 39 -1.96 2.95 -10.81
CA ILE A 39 -3.34 2.95 -10.33
C ILE A 39 -3.72 1.57 -9.82
N ALA A 40 -4.23 1.50 -8.58
CA ALA A 40 -4.89 0.31 -8.05
C ALA A 40 -6.38 0.57 -7.85
N GLU A 41 -7.21 -0.37 -8.28
CA GLU A 41 -8.64 -0.41 -7.99
C GLU A 41 -8.87 -1.10 -6.64
N LEU A 42 -9.61 -0.44 -5.76
CA LEU A 42 -9.77 -0.84 -4.37
C LEU A 42 -11.26 -0.95 -4.03
N PRO A 43 -11.73 -2.05 -3.42
CA PRO A 43 -13.09 -2.15 -2.90
C PRO A 43 -13.21 -1.32 -1.62
N ILE A 44 -13.61 -0.06 -1.75
CA ILE A 44 -13.82 0.82 -0.59
C ILE A 44 -15.29 0.78 -0.14
N SER A 45 -15.50 0.59 1.16
CA SER A 45 -16.83 0.57 1.78
C SER A 45 -17.20 1.92 2.40
N HIS A 46 -18.46 2.31 2.29
CA HIS A 46 -19.03 3.47 2.99
C HIS A 46 -19.21 3.19 4.49
N GLY A 47 -19.36 4.25 5.29
CA GLY A 47 -19.75 4.18 6.71
C GLY A 47 -18.74 3.47 7.63
N SER A 48 -17.52 3.21 7.16
CA SER A 48 -16.50 2.46 7.88
C SER A 48 -15.12 3.11 7.77
N LEU A 49 -14.29 2.88 8.80
CA LEU A 49 -12.89 3.29 8.79
C LEU A 49 -12.13 2.47 7.74
N GLN A 50 -11.43 3.16 6.86
CA GLN A 50 -10.60 2.58 5.80
C GLN A 50 -9.15 2.88 6.14
N LEU A 51 -8.33 1.84 6.22
CA LEU A 51 -6.87 1.89 6.26
C LEU A 51 -6.38 1.32 4.93
N ILE A 52 -5.62 2.13 4.19
CA ILE A 52 -4.86 1.67 3.04
C ILE A 52 -3.39 1.68 3.42
N ALA A 53 -2.68 0.59 3.14
CA ALA A 53 -1.25 0.46 3.40
C ALA A 53 -0.51 -0.04 2.15
N ILE A 54 0.74 0.39 2.02
CA ILE A 54 1.65 0.00 0.95
C ILE A 54 3.03 -0.15 1.58
N ASP A 55 3.67 -1.29 1.35
CA ASP A 55 5.07 -1.52 1.62
C ASP A 55 5.82 -1.72 0.30
N TYR A 56 6.86 -0.93 0.08
CA TYR A 56 7.65 -0.93 -1.14
C TYR A 56 9.13 -1.10 -0.83
N LYS A 57 9.66 -2.25 -1.27
CA LYS A 57 11.08 -2.59 -1.17
C LYS A 57 11.84 -2.17 -2.41
N THR A 58 12.98 -1.53 -2.23
CA THR A 58 13.93 -1.24 -3.32
C THR A 58 15.29 -1.85 -3.02
N PRO A 59 16.18 -1.96 -4.02
CA PRO A 59 17.59 -2.22 -3.74
C PRO A 59 18.14 -1.24 -2.70
N PRO A 60 19.13 -1.66 -1.89
CA PRO A 60 19.61 -0.87 -0.76
C PRO A 60 20.47 0.29 -1.23
N THR A 61 20.29 1.45 -0.61
CA THR A 61 21.19 2.60 -0.78
C THR A 61 22.50 2.40 0.00
N HIS A 62 22.45 1.68 1.13
CA HIS A 62 23.60 1.34 1.99
C HIS A 62 23.67 -0.19 2.21
N PRO A 63 24.24 -0.96 1.27
CA PRO A 63 24.26 -2.43 1.31
C PRO A 63 25.09 -3.02 2.46
N ASP A 64 25.94 -2.23 3.10
CA ASP A 64 26.69 -2.58 4.30
C ASP A 64 25.83 -2.59 5.57
N LEU A 65 24.66 -1.93 5.54
CA LEU A 65 23.74 -1.80 6.66
C LEU A 65 22.44 -2.59 6.47
N SER A 66 21.96 -2.74 5.23
CA SER A 66 20.70 -3.44 4.92
C SER A 66 20.76 -4.07 3.52
N ASP A 67 20.00 -5.15 3.30
CA ASP A 67 19.88 -5.80 1.99
C ASP A 67 18.78 -5.19 1.09
N HIS A 68 17.96 -4.27 1.63
CA HIS A 68 16.98 -3.46 0.89
C HIS A 68 16.65 -2.16 1.64
N ASP A 69 16.06 -1.21 0.93
CA ASP A 69 15.37 -0.07 1.55
C ASP A 69 13.87 -0.37 1.61
N ASP A 70 13.24 -0.10 2.76
CA ASP A 70 11.79 -0.23 2.97
C ASP A 70 11.13 1.16 3.01
N TYR A 71 10.15 1.37 2.12
CA TYR A 71 9.29 2.55 2.12
C TYR A 71 7.85 2.13 2.41
N SER A 72 7.28 2.66 3.48
CA SER A 72 5.87 2.43 3.79
C SER A 72 5.06 3.72 3.70
N ALA A 73 3.81 3.58 3.27
CA ALA A 73 2.84 4.66 3.26
C ALA A 73 1.49 4.14 3.74
N SER A 74 0.79 4.95 4.54
CA SER A 74 -0.57 4.62 4.97
C SER A 74 -1.50 5.82 4.82
N LEU A 75 -2.73 5.53 4.42
CA LEU A 75 -3.82 6.51 4.35
C LEU A 75 -5.00 5.97 5.15
N VAL A 76 -5.46 6.75 6.14
CA VAL A 76 -6.62 6.42 6.97
C VAL A 76 -7.71 7.45 6.74
N PHE A 77 -8.92 7.00 6.45
CA PHE A 77 -10.06 7.87 6.18
C PHE A 77 -11.39 7.16 6.46
N VAL A 78 -12.47 7.95 6.49
CA VAL A 78 -13.85 7.44 6.52
C VAL A 78 -14.56 8.04 5.32
N ILE A 79 -15.26 7.21 4.55
CA ILE A 79 -16.24 7.71 3.57
C ILE A 79 -17.59 7.81 4.28
N PRO A 80 -18.20 9.00 4.34
CA PRO A 80 -19.54 9.18 4.91
C PRO A 80 -20.58 8.27 4.23
N GLU A 81 -21.68 8.00 4.93
CA GLU A 81 -22.86 7.34 4.36
C GLU A 81 -23.51 8.15 3.24
#